data_AF-A0A9N9IM27-F1
#
_entry.id   AF-A0A9N9IM27-F1
#
_cell.length_a   1.000
_cell.length_b   1.000
_cell.length_c   1.000
_cell.angle_alpha   90.00
_cell.angle_beta   90.00
_cell.angle_gamma   90.00
#
_symmetry.space_group_name_H-M   'P 1'
#
loop_
_entity.id
_entity.type
_entity.pdbx_description
1 polymer ?
#
loop_
_entity_poly.entity_id
_entity_poly.type
_entity_poly.pdbx_seq_one_letter_code
_entity_poly.pdbx_strand_id
1 'polypeptide(L)'
;EVLRISSQVRKTPFIDFQKKISTKVKSNNEEVETKQLVFEGPNFRLIRILKIFSISTLGFAWTIGPFTWWNWDGPTIQAAELNGAILSLAFVASSAATITLHHFMSPYVTKIYLHNTPSIIPSTVTPLSKITLETLSIFSQPVQTTLQLKDLKPVMNRITLRWNIKNDYLINCEKNNFKLPYQTKFWIDNSSVRNEKEKEIL
;
A
#
# COMPACT_ATOMS: atom_id res chain seq x y z
N GLU A 1 47.15 17.48 -22.45
CA GLU A 1 45.98 18.18 -21.90
C GLU A 1 44.87 17.17 -21.64
N VAL A 2 44.56 16.89 -20.37
CA VAL A 2 43.55 15.91 -19.96
C VAL A 2 42.36 16.69 -19.38
N LEU A 3 41.24 16.70 -20.10
CA LEU A 3 40.00 17.36 -19.67
C LEU A 3 39.30 16.52 -18.59
N ARG A 4 39.39 16.97 -17.34
CA ARG A 4 38.71 16.41 -16.17
C ARG A 4 37.30 17.00 -16.07
N ILE A 5 36.30 16.26 -16.54
CA ILE A 5 34.88 16.63 -16.41
C ILE A 5 34.41 16.32 -14.98
N SER A 6 34.23 17.37 -14.18
CA SER A 6 33.63 17.33 -12.85
C SER A 6 32.11 17.16 -12.97
N SER A 7 31.59 15.95 -12.73
CA SER A 7 30.16 15.70 -12.60
C SER A 7 29.66 16.12 -11.21
N GLN A 8 29.10 17.33 -11.08
CA GLN A 8 28.30 17.68 -9.91
C GLN A 8 26.95 16.95 -9.96
N VAL A 9 26.82 15.93 -9.12
CA VAL A 9 25.54 15.24 -8.85
C VAL A 9 24.63 16.18 -8.07
N ARG A 10 23.67 16.78 -8.77
CA ARG A 10 22.60 17.61 -8.19
C ARG A 10 21.76 16.74 -7.26
N LYS A 11 21.90 16.92 -5.94
CA LYS A 11 21.06 16.27 -4.93
C LYS A 11 19.63 16.78 -5.08
N THR A 12 18.70 15.89 -5.43
CA THR A 12 17.28 16.20 -5.61
C THR A 12 16.55 16.41 -4.26
N PRO A 13 15.70 17.44 -4.11
CA PRO A 13 15.03 17.80 -2.85
C PRO A 13 13.95 16.81 -2.37
N PHE A 14 13.68 15.75 -3.14
CA PHE A 14 12.63 14.76 -2.84
C PHE A 14 13.00 13.81 -1.68
N ILE A 15 14.31 13.60 -1.45
CA ILE A 15 14.79 12.71 -0.38
C ILE A 15 14.55 13.33 1.00
N ASP A 16 14.67 14.66 1.13
CA ASP A 16 14.42 15.36 2.39
C ASP A 16 12.93 15.38 2.79
N PHE A 17 12.02 15.32 1.82
CA PHE A 17 10.58 15.26 2.11
C PHE A 17 10.18 13.91 2.73
N GLN A 18 10.79 12.81 2.29
CA GLN A 18 10.58 11.48 2.91
C GLN A 18 11.13 11.43 4.33
N LYS A 19 12.28 12.07 4.60
CA LYS A 19 12.87 12.11 5.94
C LYS A 19 12.05 12.95 6.92
N LYS A 20 11.37 14.00 6.43
CA LYS A 20 10.53 14.90 7.24
C LYS A 20 9.16 14.30 7.62
N ILE A 21 8.65 13.34 6.83
CA ILE A 21 7.38 12.64 7.14
C ILE A 21 7.59 11.50 8.15
N SER A 22 8.80 10.93 8.24
CA SER A 22 9.08 9.80 9.14
C SER A 22 9.26 10.19 10.62
N THR A 23 9.36 11.46 10.96
CA THR A 23 9.73 11.93 12.33
C THR A 23 8.58 12.52 13.13
N LYS A 24 7.32 12.41 12.68
CA LYS A 24 6.17 12.94 13.42
C LYS A 24 5.08 11.89 13.67
N VAL A 25 5.47 10.76 14.24
CA VAL A 25 4.54 9.86 14.95
C VAL A 25 4.68 10.15 16.44
N LYS A 26 3.67 10.82 16.98
CA LYS A 26 3.52 11.21 18.38
C LYS A 26 3.27 9.94 19.20
N SER A 27 4.30 9.45 19.90
CA SER A 27 4.19 8.37 20.88
C SER A 27 3.73 8.98 22.20
N ASN A 28 2.45 8.81 22.53
CA ASN A 28 1.95 9.03 23.89
C ASN A 28 2.10 7.71 24.67
N ASN A 29 2.48 7.85 25.94
CA ASN A 29 2.85 6.82 26.93
C ASN A 29 2.03 5.52 26.91
N GLU A 30 2.73 4.39 26.84
CA GLU A 30 2.52 3.10 27.52
C GLU A 30 3.76 2.24 27.21
N GLU A 31 4.11 1.29 28.10
CA GLU A 31 5.32 0.43 28.14
C GLU A 31 6.21 0.41 26.88
N VAL A 32 7.54 0.55 27.06
CA VAL A 32 8.54 0.52 25.97
C VAL A 32 8.60 -0.87 25.32
N GLU A 33 7.57 -1.23 24.56
CA GLU A 33 7.55 -2.37 23.64
C GLU A 33 8.58 -2.04 22.55
N THR A 34 9.74 -2.69 22.63
CA THR A 34 10.77 -2.54 21.62
C THR A 34 10.30 -3.20 20.32
N LYS A 35 10.10 -2.40 19.28
CA LYS A 35 9.75 -2.89 17.95
C LYS A 35 11.02 -3.36 17.25
N GLN A 36 11.17 -4.67 17.11
CA GLN A 36 12.26 -5.27 16.38
C GLN A 36 11.83 -5.54 14.94
N LEU A 37 12.59 -5.04 13.96
CA LEU A 37 12.38 -5.36 12.55
C LEU A 37 12.81 -6.82 12.31
N VAL A 38 11.85 -7.67 11.94
CA VAL A 38 12.09 -9.11 11.67
C VAL A 38 12.19 -9.39 10.17
N PHE A 39 11.50 -8.59 9.36
CA PHE A 39 11.50 -8.76 7.92
C PHE A 39 11.40 -7.43 7.19
N GLU A 40 12.17 -7.31 6.12
CA GLU A 40 12.08 -6.23 5.13
C GLU A 40 11.97 -6.87 3.74
N GLY A 41 10.91 -6.51 3.00
CA GLY A 41 10.66 -7.07 1.68
C GLY A 41 11.72 -6.59 0.68
N PRO A 42 12.38 -7.48 -0.08
CA PRO A 42 13.60 -7.16 -0.85
C PRO A 42 13.42 -6.02 -1.87
N ASN A 43 12.21 -5.81 -2.40
CA ASN A 43 11.93 -4.83 -3.45
C ASN A 43 10.89 -3.76 -3.07
N PHE A 44 10.71 -3.48 -1.77
CA PHE A 44 9.63 -2.58 -1.32
C PHE A 44 9.73 -1.16 -1.90
N ARG A 45 10.96 -0.66 -2.14
CA ARG A 45 11.19 0.68 -2.73
C ARG A 45 10.73 0.76 -4.18
N LEU A 46 11.00 -0.27 -4.97
CA LEU A 46 10.62 -0.31 -6.39
C LEU A 46 9.10 -0.34 -6.53
N ILE A 47 8.42 -1.14 -5.70
CA ILE A 47 6.96 -1.24 -5.71
C ILE A 47 6.32 0.11 -5.35
N ARG A 48 6.89 0.83 -4.38
CA ARG A 48 6.47 2.19 -4.02
C ARG A 48 6.63 3.18 -5.17
N ILE A 49 7.79 3.19 -5.82
CA ILE A 49 8.03 4.06 -6.99
C ILE A 49 7.05 3.72 -8.10
N LEU A 50 6.84 2.42 -8.39
CA LEU A 50 5.95 1.97 -9.44
C LEU A 50 4.50 2.37 -9.18
N LYS A 51 4.01 2.23 -7.94
CA LYS A 51 2.66 2.70 -7.55
C LYS A 51 2.52 4.20 -7.72
N ILE A 52 3.48 4.98 -7.20
CA ILE A 52 3.46 6.44 -7.30
C ILE A 52 3.48 6.86 -8.77
N PHE A 53 4.37 6.27 -9.57
CA PHE A 53 4.49 6.56 -10.99
C PHE A 53 3.17 6.31 -11.73
N SER A 54 2.56 5.14 -11.55
CA SER A 54 1.27 4.79 -12.19
C SER A 54 0.15 5.76 -11.81
N ILE A 55 0.08 6.12 -10.53
CA ILE A 55 -0.96 7.04 -10.03
C ILE A 55 -0.71 8.46 -10.52
N SER A 56 0.55 8.89 -10.59
CA SER A 56 0.92 10.18 -11.14
C SER A 56 0.59 10.27 -12.63
N THR A 57 0.93 9.25 -13.43
CA THR A 57 0.59 9.22 -14.86
C THR A 57 -0.92 9.24 -15.07
N LEU A 58 -1.68 8.51 -14.24
CA LEU A 58 -3.14 8.56 -14.28
C LEU A 58 -3.69 9.94 -13.90
N GLY A 59 -3.12 10.58 -12.88
CA GLY A 59 -3.48 11.93 -12.47
C GLY A 59 -3.21 12.96 -13.57
N PHE A 60 -2.06 12.88 -14.25
CA PHE A 60 -1.76 13.71 -15.42
C PHE A 60 -2.72 13.45 -16.58
N ALA A 61 -3.06 12.18 -16.84
CA ALA A 61 -4.07 11.88 -17.85
C ALA A 61 -5.41 12.52 -17.48
N TRP A 62 -5.86 12.39 -16.23
CA TRP A 62 -7.10 12.97 -15.75
C TRP A 62 -7.16 14.50 -15.82
N THR A 63 -6.02 15.20 -15.75
CA THR A 63 -5.99 16.65 -15.95
C THR A 63 -5.93 17.04 -17.43
N ILE A 64 -5.15 16.32 -18.24
CA ILE A 64 -4.95 16.62 -19.66
C ILE A 64 -6.16 16.22 -20.49
N GLY A 65 -6.82 15.10 -20.18
CA GLY A 65 -8.00 14.61 -20.90
C GLY A 65 -9.13 15.64 -21.06
N PRO A 66 -9.71 16.16 -19.96
CA PRO A 66 -10.74 17.19 -20.06
C PRO A 66 -10.22 18.50 -20.67
N PHE A 67 -8.92 18.81 -20.47
CA PHE A 67 -8.31 19.98 -21.11
C PHE A 67 -8.25 19.85 -22.64
N THR A 68 -7.91 18.67 -23.15
CA THR A 68 -7.95 18.38 -24.59
C THR A 68 -9.37 18.36 -25.12
N TRP A 69 -10.34 17.88 -24.33
CA TRP A 69 -11.76 17.91 -24.69
C TRP A 69 -12.30 19.34 -24.79
N TRP A 70 -11.88 20.24 -23.90
CA TRP A 70 -12.27 21.65 -23.94
C TRP A 70 -11.74 22.38 -25.19
N ASN A 71 -10.58 21.97 -25.70
CA ASN A 71 -9.92 22.58 -26.86
C ASN A 71 -10.06 21.73 -28.13
N TRP A 72 -11.12 20.92 -28.22
CA TRP A 72 -11.32 19.94 -29.31
C TRP A 72 -11.31 20.56 -30.71
N ASP A 73 -11.89 21.76 -30.84
CA ASP A 73 -11.96 22.51 -32.09
C ASP A 73 -10.66 23.27 -32.42
N GLY A 74 -9.60 23.09 -31.62
CA GLY A 74 -8.32 23.73 -31.80
C GLY A 74 -7.54 23.15 -33.00
N PRO A 75 -6.85 23.99 -33.80
CA PRO A 75 -6.09 23.55 -34.97
C PRO A 75 -4.95 22.59 -34.61
N THR A 76 -4.47 22.62 -33.37
CA THR A 76 -3.44 21.72 -32.83
C THR A 76 -3.92 20.28 -32.64
N ILE A 77 -5.19 20.06 -32.28
CA ILE A 77 -5.75 18.71 -32.07
C ILE A 77 -6.12 18.09 -33.42
N GLN A 78 -6.63 18.91 -34.34
CA GLN A 78 -6.96 18.49 -35.70
C GLN A 78 -5.71 18.12 -36.51
N ALA A 79 -4.59 18.84 -36.31
CA ALA A 79 -3.29 18.48 -36.91
C ALA A 79 -2.66 17.22 -36.32
N ALA A 80 -3.06 16.81 -35.10
CA ALA A 80 -2.56 15.62 -34.43
C ALA A 80 -3.36 14.34 -34.78
N GLU A 81 -4.36 14.44 -35.67
CA GLU A 81 -5.27 13.34 -36.07
C GLU A 81 -5.86 12.58 -34.86
N LEU A 82 -6.04 13.29 -33.74
CA LEU A 82 -6.34 12.67 -32.47
C LEU A 82 -7.83 12.31 -32.42
N ASN A 83 -8.16 11.05 -32.70
CA ASN A 83 -9.54 10.58 -32.62
C ASN A 83 -9.96 10.37 -31.15
N GLY A 84 -11.14 10.86 -30.77
CA GLY A 84 -11.69 10.70 -29.42
C GLY A 84 -11.82 9.24 -28.98
N ALA A 85 -12.01 8.32 -29.94
CA ALA A 85 -12.00 6.88 -29.70
C ALA A 85 -10.62 6.35 -29.25
N ILE A 86 -9.53 6.88 -29.82
CA ILE A 86 -8.16 6.48 -29.45
C ILE A 86 -7.83 7.03 -28.06
N LEU A 87 -8.20 8.29 -27.81
CA LEU A 87 -8.03 8.91 -26.49
C LEU A 87 -8.78 8.11 -25.41
N SER A 88 -10.06 7.82 -25.61
CA SER A 88 -10.88 7.10 -24.63
C SER A 88 -10.37 5.67 -24.39
N LEU A 89 -9.95 4.96 -25.44
CA LEU A 89 -9.34 3.64 -25.32
C LEU A 89 -8.04 3.70 -24.50
N ALA A 90 -7.19 4.69 -24.76
CA ALA A 90 -5.95 4.89 -23.99
C ALA A 90 -6.23 5.19 -22.51
N PHE A 91 -7.27 5.97 -22.20
CA PHE A 91 -7.71 6.23 -20.82
C PHE A 91 -8.17 4.96 -20.12
N VAL A 92 -9.01 4.15 -20.78
CA VAL A 92 -9.51 2.89 -20.23
C VAL A 92 -8.35 1.92 -20.00
N ALA A 93 -7.46 1.78 -20.98
CA ALA A 93 -6.28 0.91 -20.87
C ALA A 93 -5.35 1.34 -19.73
N SER A 94 -5.07 2.64 -19.59
CA SER A 94 -4.24 3.20 -18.52
C SER A 94 -4.85 2.99 -17.13
N SER A 95 -6.17 3.20 -17.02
CA SER A 95 -6.92 2.96 -15.79
C SER A 95 -6.90 1.47 -15.41
N ALA A 96 -7.16 0.59 -16.39
CA ALA A 96 -7.13 -0.86 -16.19
C ALA A 96 -5.74 -1.37 -15.78
N ALA A 97 -4.67 -0.85 -16.38
CA ALA A 97 -3.30 -1.17 -16.00
C ALA A 97 -3.00 -0.75 -14.56
N THR A 98 -3.40 0.48 -14.17
CA THR A 98 -3.21 0.99 -12.80
C THR A 98 -3.99 0.17 -11.77
N ILE A 99 -5.24 -0.20 -12.08
CA ILE A 99 -6.09 -1.02 -11.20
C ILE A 99 -5.49 -2.42 -11.05
N THR A 100 -5.07 -3.04 -12.15
CA THR A 100 -4.46 -4.37 -12.15
C THR A 100 -3.17 -4.39 -11.34
N LEU A 101 -2.31 -3.39 -11.56
CA LEU A 101 -1.07 -3.22 -10.79
C LEU A 101 -1.37 -3.01 -9.31
N HIS A 102 -2.36 -2.17 -8.98
CA HIS A 102 -2.78 -1.98 -7.59
C HIS A 102 -3.28 -3.30 -6.99
N HIS A 103 -4.06 -4.08 -7.73
CA HIS A 103 -4.57 -5.38 -7.31
C HIS A 103 -3.45 -6.35 -6.95
N PHE A 104 -2.41 -6.40 -7.78
CA PHE A 104 -1.28 -7.28 -7.62
C PHE A 104 -0.30 -6.80 -6.54
N MET A 105 -0.21 -5.50 -6.29
CA MET A 105 0.72 -4.92 -5.32
C MET A 105 0.07 -4.54 -3.98
N SER A 106 -1.24 -4.65 -3.86
CA SER A 106 -1.97 -4.59 -2.58
C SER A 106 -1.46 -5.65 -1.57
N PRO A 107 -1.18 -6.90 -1.99
CA PRO A 107 -0.54 -7.93 -1.16
C PRO A 107 0.74 -7.63 -0.41
N TYR A 108 1.50 -6.64 -0.84
CA TYR A 108 2.92 -6.69 -0.60
C TYR A 108 3.25 -6.18 0.81
N VAL A 109 3.74 -7.08 1.68
CA VAL A 109 4.31 -6.70 2.98
C VAL A 109 5.64 -6.02 2.73
N THR A 110 5.76 -4.77 3.16
CA THR A 110 7.04 -4.06 3.09
C THR A 110 7.90 -4.40 4.28
N LYS A 111 7.32 -4.42 5.48
CA LYS A 111 8.05 -4.67 6.74
C LYS A 111 7.21 -5.43 7.74
N ILE A 112 7.86 -6.27 8.54
CA ILE A 112 7.26 -6.94 9.69
C ILE A 112 8.06 -6.56 10.92
N TYR A 113 7.37 -6.01 11.90
CA TYR A 113 7.89 -5.70 13.21
C TYR A 113 7.35 -6.70 14.22
N LEU A 114 8.22 -7.26 15.05
CA LEU A 114 7.84 -8.05 16.21
C LEU A 114 7.94 -7.16 17.44
N HIS A 115 6.89 -7.15 18.24
CA HIS A 115 6.88 -6.45 19.51
C HIS A 115 7.40 -7.42 20.57
N ASN A 116 8.58 -7.11 21.11
CA ASN A 116 9.15 -7.86 22.23
C ASN A 116 9.11 -6.99 23.49
N THR A 117 8.69 -7.61 24.59
CA THR A 117 8.99 -7.10 25.92
C THR A 117 10.49 -7.29 26.16
N PRO A 118 11.20 -6.31 26.75
CA PRO A 118 12.63 -6.40 27.01
C PRO A 118 12.89 -7.46 28.11
N SER A 119 12.90 -8.72 27.70
CA SER A 119 13.33 -9.87 28.48
C SER A 119 14.65 -10.36 27.90
N ILE A 120 15.58 -10.73 28.79
CA ILE A 120 17.00 -11.04 28.54
C ILE A 120 17.19 -12.31 27.65
N ILE A 121 16.10 -12.99 27.28
CA ILE A 121 16.10 -14.27 26.56
C ILE A 121 15.76 -14.02 25.09
N PRO A 122 16.42 -14.68 24.10
CA PRO A 122 16.02 -14.61 22.71
C PRO A 122 14.52 -14.92 22.60
N SER A 123 13.78 -13.93 22.10
CA SER A 123 12.34 -13.91 22.01
C SER A 123 11.84 -15.09 21.17
N THR A 124 11.45 -16.15 21.84
CA THR A 124 10.80 -17.31 21.22
C THR A 124 9.47 -16.83 20.65
N VAL A 125 9.27 -16.98 19.34
CA VAL A 125 8.04 -16.57 18.65
C VAL A 125 6.91 -17.47 19.15
N THR A 126 6.06 -16.92 20.03
CA THR A 126 4.87 -17.59 20.56
C THR A 126 3.62 -17.15 19.79
N PRO A 127 2.53 -17.94 19.77
CA PRO A 127 1.28 -17.54 19.11
C PRO A 127 0.64 -16.28 19.73
N LEU A 128 1.03 -15.89 20.94
CA LEU A 128 0.57 -14.67 21.60
C LEU A 128 1.41 -13.44 21.27
N SER A 129 2.51 -13.60 20.54
CA SER A 129 3.36 -12.48 20.14
C SER A 129 2.61 -11.52 19.22
N LYS A 130 2.76 -10.22 19.49
CA LYS A 130 2.18 -9.14 18.68
C LYS A 130 3.14 -8.81 17.53
N ILE A 131 2.61 -8.78 16.32
CA ILE A 131 3.32 -8.31 15.14
C ILE A 131 2.65 -7.07 14.57
N THR A 132 3.46 -6.19 14.02
CA THR A 132 3.01 -5.08 13.21
C THR A 132 3.47 -5.29 11.78
N LEU A 133 2.51 -5.41 10.87
CA LEU A 133 2.75 -5.54 9.44
C LEU A 133 2.60 -4.16 8.79
N GLU A 134 3.59 -3.77 7.99
CA GLU A 134 3.56 -2.56 7.17
C GLU A 134 3.23 -2.93 5.72
N THR A 135 2.23 -2.25 5.18
CA THR A 135 1.70 -2.47 3.83
C THR A 135 1.55 -1.15 3.11
N LEU A 136 1.36 -1.18 1.78
CA LEU A 136 1.20 0.04 0.99
C LEU A 136 -0.25 0.24 0.58
N SER A 137 -0.83 1.37 1.00
CA SER A 137 -2.11 1.90 0.51
C SER A 137 -2.11 2.12 -1.01
N ILE A 138 -3.29 2.43 -1.57
CA ILE A 138 -3.48 2.85 -2.97
C ILE A 138 -2.46 3.93 -3.31
N PHE A 139 -2.39 5.01 -2.51
CA PHE A 139 -1.47 6.13 -2.71
C PHE A 139 -0.04 5.87 -2.24
N SER A 140 0.36 4.60 -2.13
CA SER A 140 1.68 4.18 -1.66
C SER A 140 2.09 4.74 -0.27
N GLN A 141 1.09 5.04 0.56
CA GLN A 141 1.28 5.40 1.96
C GLN A 141 1.44 4.12 2.79
N PRO A 142 2.39 4.08 3.74
CA PRO A 142 2.54 2.94 4.63
C PRO A 142 1.35 2.86 5.58
N VAL A 143 0.68 1.71 5.60
CA VAL A 143 -0.40 1.38 6.54
C VAL A 143 0.10 0.28 7.44
N GLN A 144 0.14 0.58 8.75
CA GLN A 144 0.56 -0.35 9.78
C GLN A 144 -0.66 -1.05 10.36
N THR A 145 -0.56 -2.37 10.52
CA THR A 145 -1.60 -3.20 11.12
C THR A 145 -0.96 -4.04 12.22
N THR A 146 -1.44 -3.89 13.45
CA THR A 146 -0.92 -4.59 14.62
C THR A 146 -1.91 -5.67 15.06
N LEU A 147 -1.43 -6.89 15.23
CA LEU A 147 -2.25 -8.07 15.50
C LEU A 147 -1.41 -9.18 16.15
N GLN A 148 -2.05 -10.16 16.79
CA GLN A 148 -1.37 -11.32 17.37
C GLN A 148 -1.25 -12.46 16.36
N LEU A 149 -0.18 -13.26 16.44
CA LEU A 149 0.02 -14.41 15.54
C LEU A 149 -1.12 -15.42 15.58
N LYS A 150 -1.72 -15.65 16.76
CA LYS A 150 -2.82 -16.60 16.94
C LYS A 150 -4.06 -16.25 16.11
N ASP A 151 -4.22 -14.98 15.76
CA ASP A 151 -5.39 -14.46 15.05
C ASP A 151 -5.22 -14.55 13.53
N LEU A 152 -4.02 -14.94 13.06
CA LEU A 152 -3.73 -15.19 11.66
C LEU A 152 -3.93 -16.66 11.27
N LYS A 153 -4.45 -16.86 10.07
CA LYS A 153 -4.56 -18.14 9.38
C LYS A 153 -3.88 -18.05 8.01
N PRO A 154 -2.94 -18.95 7.68
CA PRO A 154 -2.39 -18.97 6.34
C PRO A 154 -3.47 -19.39 5.33
N VAL A 155 -3.64 -18.60 4.28
CA VAL A 155 -4.42 -18.98 3.10
C VAL A 155 -3.44 -19.43 2.04
N MET A 156 -3.31 -20.74 1.92
CA MET A 156 -2.43 -21.36 0.94
C MET A 156 -3.14 -21.40 -0.42
N ASN A 157 -3.09 -20.30 -1.17
CA ASN A 157 -3.47 -20.30 -2.57
C ASN A 157 -2.21 -20.44 -3.44
N ARG A 158 -2.25 -21.28 -4.48
CA ARG A 158 -1.10 -21.59 -5.37
C ARG A 158 -0.38 -20.37 -5.93
N ILE A 159 -1.05 -19.21 -6.01
CA ILE A 159 -0.56 -17.99 -6.67
C ILE A 159 -0.12 -16.93 -5.66
N THR A 160 -0.58 -17.00 -4.39
CA THR A 160 -0.30 -15.96 -3.40
C THR A 160 -0.25 -16.53 -2.00
N LEU A 161 0.85 -16.29 -1.29
CA LEU A 161 0.96 -16.50 0.16
C LEU A 161 0.24 -15.35 0.86
N ARG A 162 -0.99 -15.58 1.32
CA ARG A 162 -1.77 -14.59 2.08
C ARG A 162 -2.04 -15.10 3.48
N TRP A 163 -2.27 -14.17 4.38
CA TRP A 163 -2.83 -14.46 5.70
C TRP A 163 -4.23 -13.89 5.74
N ASN A 164 -5.18 -14.68 6.27
CA ASN A 164 -6.50 -14.21 6.66
C ASN A 164 -6.55 -14.08 8.16
N ILE A 165 -7.29 -13.09 8.65
CA ILE A 165 -7.65 -12.99 10.06
C ILE A 165 -8.80 -13.95 10.36
N LYS A 166 -8.79 -14.54 11.56
CA LYS A 166 -9.89 -15.37 12.06
C LYS A 166 -11.14 -14.52 12.32
N ASN A 167 -12.32 -15.04 11.98
CA ASN A 167 -13.60 -14.35 12.20
C ASN A 167 -13.79 -13.95 13.67
N ASP A 168 -13.33 -14.77 14.61
CA ASP A 168 -13.39 -14.48 16.05
C ASP A 168 -12.77 -13.13 16.43
N TYR A 169 -11.64 -12.77 15.79
CA TYR A 169 -10.97 -11.50 16.01
C TYR A 169 -11.76 -10.33 15.44
N LEU A 170 -12.35 -10.50 14.24
CA LEU A 170 -13.19 -9.46 13.62
C LEU A 170 -14.44 -9.17 14.45
N ILE A 171 -15.10 -10.23 14.95
CA ILE A 171 -16.25 -10.11 15.86
C ILE A 171 -15.85 -9.39 17.15
N ASN A 172 -14.67 -9.70 17.69
CA ASN A 172 -14.15 -9.02 18.88
C ASN A 172 -13.82 -7.53 18.62
N CYS A 173 -13.25 -7.20 17.45
CA CYS A 173 -13.01 -5.81 17.06
C CYS A 173 -14.31 -5.01 16.94
N GLU A 174 -15.35 -5.60 16.34
CA GLU A 174 -16.66 -4.97 16.23
C GLU A 174 -17.30 -4.74 17.61
N LYS A 175 -17.27 -5.75 18.49
CA LYS A 175 -17.77 -5.62 19.87
C LYS A 175 -17.05 -4.51 20.67
N ASN A 176 -15.75 -4.33 20.43
CA ASN A 176 -14.94 -3.32 21.11
C ASN A 176 -14.92 -1.96 20.37
N ASN A 177 -15.74 -1.75 19.33
CA ASN A 177 -15.76 -0.55 18.49
C ASN A 177 -14.39 -0.18 17.86
N PHE A 178 -13.52 -1.17 17.65
CA PHE A 178 -12.22 -0.97 17.02
C PHE A 178 -12.37 -0.88 15.51
N LYS A 179 -12.12 0.29 14.93
CA LYS A 179 -12.18 0.50 13.48
C LYS A 179 -10.92 -0.05 12.82
N LEU A 180 -11.04 -1.21 12.18
CA LEU A 180 -10.00 -1.76 11.32
C LEU A 180 -9.85 -0.90 10.05
N PRO A 181 -8.63 -0.70 9.53
CA PRO A 181 -8.44 -0.05 8.25
C PRO A 181 -9.14 -0.87 7.16
N TYR A 182 -9.96 -0.21 6.34
CA TYR A 182 -10.70 -0.85 5.25
C TYR A 182 -9.71 -1.37 4.20
N GLN A 183 -9.51 -2.69 4.15
CA GLN A 183 -8.63 -3.35 3.20
C GLN A 183 -9.37 -4.56 2.61
N THR A 184 -9.82 -4.45 1.36
CA THR A 184 -10.63 -5.52 0.73
C THR A 184 -9.78 -6.69 0.25
N LYS A 185 -8.48 -6.48 0.07
CA LYS A 185 -7.51 -7.50 -0.33
C LYS A 185 -6.19 -7.22 0.35
N PHE A 186 -6.10 -7.70 1.60
CA PHE A 186 -4.97 -8.37 2.28
C PHE A 186 -5.02 -8.17 3.81
N TRP A 187 -4.65 -9.23 4.55
CA TRP A 187 -4.66 -9.43 6.02
C TRP A 187 -6.02 -9.27 6.72
N ILE A 188 -6.81 -8.24 6.41
CA ILE A 188 -8.09 -7.97 7.07
C ILE A 188 -9.22 -8.10 6.05
N ASP A 189 -9.61 -9.34 5.71
CA ASP A 189 -10.80 -9.55 4.89
C ASP A 189 -12.08 -9.39 5.72
N ASN A 190 -12.55 -8.14 5.84
CA ASN A 190 -13.82 -7.82 6.51
C ASN A 190 -15.04 -8.17 5.62
N SER A 191 -14.85 -8.65 4.40
CA SER A 191 -15.98 -9.04 3.54
C SER A 191 -16.62 -10.36 3.99
N SER A 192 -15.83 -11.24 4.60
CA SER A 192 -16.27 -12.54 5.13
C SER A 192 -17.39 -12.40 6.17
N VAL A 193 -17.19 -11.54 7.18
CA VAL A 193 -18.16 -11.26 8.25
C VAL A 193 -19.46 -10.66 7.70
N ARG A 194 -19.36 -9.81 6.69
CA ARG A 194 -20.54 -9.21 6.07
C ARG A 194 -21.37 -10.25 5.30
N ASN A 195 -20.71 -11.13 4.55
CA ASN A 195 -21.40 -12.19 3.81
C ASN A 195 -22.06 -13.23 4.74
N GLU A 196 -21.52 -13.44 5.95
CA GLU A 196 -22.18 -14.26 6.98
C GLU A 196 -23.41 -13.57 7.56
N LYS A 197 -23.33 -12.27 7.87
CA LYS A 197 -24.50 -11.49 8.32
C LYS A 197 -25.63 -11.45 7.29
N GLU A 198 -25.28 -11.30 6.01
CA GLU A 198 -26.28 -11.33 4.92
C GLU A 198 -26.94 -12.71 4.77
N LYS A 199 -26.31 -13.80 5.24
CA LYS A 199 -26.88 -15.16 5.25
C LYS A 199 -27.74 -15.46 6.48
N GLU A 200 -27.51 -14.81 7.62
CA GLU A 200 -28.34 -14.98 8.83
C GLU A 200 -29.66 -14.19 8.77
N ILE A 201 -29.77 -13.23 7.84
CA ILE A 201 -30.94 -12.36 7.67
C ILE A 201 -31.91 -12.91 6.59
N LEU A 202 -31.52 -13.97 5.87
CA LEU A 202 -32.32 -14.67 4.86
C LEU A 202 -32.78 -16.05 5.36
#